data_AF-A0A257M7Z7-F1
#
_entry.id   AF-A0A257M7Z7-F1
#
_cell.length_a   1.000
_cell.length_b   1.000
_cell.length_c   1.000
_cell.angle_alpha   90.00
_cell.angle_beta   90.00
_cell.angle_gamma   90.00
#
_symmetry.space_group_name_H-M   'P 1'
#
loop_
_entity.id
_entity.type
_entity.pdbx_description
1 polymer ?
#
loop_
_entity_poly.entity_id
_entity_poly.type
_entity_poly.pdbx_seq_one_letter_code
_entity_poly.pdbx_strand_id
1 'polypeptide(L)' 'MPGLTTQRRLAAAELKIGESRVWINPDPEVASELSDAITREDIRSQVDAGNIKAKPKKG' A
#
# COMPACT_ATOMS: atom_id res chain seq x y z
N MET A 1 -8.27 -9.21 7.14
CA MET A 1 -7.73 -9.18 5.76
C MET A 1 -6.38 -9.90 5.75
N PRO A 2 -6.34 -11.21 5.50
CA PRO A 2 -5.07 -11.93 5.43
C PRO A 2 -4.41 -11.65 4.07
N GLY A 3 -3.16 -11.18 4.05
CA GLY A 3 -2.32 -11.26 2.85
C GLY A 3 -1.49 -10.03 2.49
N LEU A 4 -1.95 -8.80 2.76
CA LEU A 4 -1.28 -7.58 2.26
C LEU A 4 -0.06 -7.12 3.08
N THR A 5 0.57 -8.01 3.85
CA THR A 5 1.76 -7.69 4.67
C THR A 5 2.97 -7.37 3.79
N THR A 6 3.15 -8.12 2.70
CA THR A 6 4.24 -7.87 1.74
C THR A 6 4.05 -6.54 1.02
N GLN A 7 2.85 -6.26 0.51
CA GLN A 7 2.48 -5.02 -0.15
C GLN A 7 2.66 -3.83 0.79
N ARG A 8 2.26 -3.97 2.06
CA ARG A 8 2.46 -2.94 3.09
C ARG A 8 3.94 -2.62 3.29
N ARG A 9 4.81 -3.64 3.35
CA ARG A 9 6.25 -3.47 3.49
C ARG A 9 6.87 -2.80 2.25
N LEU A 10 6.46 -3.21 1.05
CA LEU A 10 6.92 -2.58 -0.19
C LEU A 10 6.47 -1.12 -0.27
N ALA A 11 5.20 -0.85 -0.01
CA ALA A 11 4.65 0.51 0.03
C ALA A 11 5.35 1.40 1.05
N ALA A 12 5.65 0.86 2.24
CA ALA A 12 6.41 1.58 3.26
C ALA A 12 7.80 1.99 2.77
N ALA A 13 8.49 1.07 2.07
CA ALA A 13 9.80 1.33 1.50
C ALA A 13 9.75 2.38 0.37
N GLU A 14 8.79 2.28 -0.54
CA GLU A 14 8.62 3.24 -1.65
C GLU A 14 8.23 4.64 -1.14
N LEU A 15 7.30 4.72 -0.18
CA LEU A 15 6.87 5.99 0.42
C LEU A 15 7.87 6.54 1.47
N LYS A 16 8.93 5.80 1.80
CA LYS A 16 9.90 6.13 2.85
C LYS A 16 9.23 6.45 4.20
N ILE A 17 8.24 5.64 4.58
CA ILE A 17 7.49 5.74 5.85
C ILE A 17 7.54 4.42 6.61
N GLY A 18 7.16 4.42 7.89
CA GLY A 18 6.95 3.17 8.63
C GLY A 18 5.67 2.47 8.17
N GLU A 19 5.66 1.13 8.21
CA GLU A 19 4.51 0.28 7.80
C GLU A 19 3.20 0.65 8.50
N SER A 20 3.29 1.13 9.75
CA SER A 20 2.17 1.62 10.56
C SER A 20 1.49 2.86 9.98
N ARG A 21 2.20 3.64 9.15
CA ARG A 21 1.65 4.81 8.43
C ARG A 21 1.18 4.49 7.02
N VAL A 22 1.28 3.25 6.55
CA VAL A 22 0.73 2.88 5.25
C VAL A 22 -0.78 2.71 5.38
N TRP A 23 -1.53 3.49 4.62
CA TRP A 23 -2.95 3.28 4.39
C TRP A 23 -3.12 2.54 3.06
N ILE A 24 -3.96 1.50 3.08
CA ILE A 24 -4.32 0.70 1.92
C ILE A 24 -5.84 0.82 1.79
N ASN A 25 -6.32 0.98 0.56
CA ASN A 25 -7.75 1.08 0.26
C ASN A 25 -8.49 -0.15 0.81
N PRO A 26 -9.51 0.03 1.68
CA PRO A 26 -10.27 -1.08 2.25
C PRO A 26 -11.31 -1.67 1.29
N ASP A 27 -11.51 -1.08 0.11
CA ASP A 27 -12.42 -1.60 -0.92
C ASP A 27 -12.03 -3.04 -1.33
N PRO A 28 -12.95 -4.03 -1.26
CA PRO A 28 -12.66 -5.41 -1.64
C PRO A 28 -12.18 -5.59 -3.09
N GLU A 29 -12.71 -4.82 -4.04
CA GLU A 29 -12.32 -4.93 -5.45
C GLU A 29 -10.85 -4.51 -5.63
N VAL A 30 -10.50 -3.37 -5.03
CA VAL A 30 -9.13 -2.85 -5.03
C VAL A 30 -8.19 -3.74 -4.22
N ALA A 31 -8.65 -4.31 -3.11
CA ALA A 31 -7.85 -5.22 -2.29
C ALA A 31 -7.46 -6.50 -3.06
N SER A 32 -8.33 -6.97 -3.96
CA SER A 32 -8.01 -8.08 -4.86
C SER A 32 -6.90 -7.68 -5.84
N GLU A 33 -7.02 -6.54 -6.52
CA GLU A 33 -5.99 -6.06 -7.44
C GLU A 33 -4.64 -5.82 -6.74
N LEU A 34 -4.68 -5.25 -5.53
CA LEU A 34 -3.48 -5.06 -4.71
C LEU A 34 -2.86 -6.37 -4.26
N SER A 35 -3.65 -7.43 -4.10
CA SER A 35 -3.12 -8.75 -3.73
C SER A 35 -2.29 -9.37 -4.85
N ASP A 36 -2.62 -9.04 -6.11
CA ASP A 36 -1.87 -9.46 -7.30
C ASP A 36 -0.64 -8.57 -7.58
N ALA A 37 -0.56 -7.39 -6.98
CA ALA A 37 0.59 -6.50 -7.07
C ALA A 37 1.79 -7.04 -6.26
N ILE A 38 2.78 -7.60 -6.95
CA ILE A 38 3.96 -8.23 -6.33
C ILE A 38 5.20 -7.34 -6.44
N THR A 39 5.34 -6.56 -7.51
CA THR A 39 6.55 -5.78 -7.78
C THR A 39 6.50 -4.39 -7.15
N ARG A 40 7.66 -3.76 -7.01
CA ARG A 40 7.75 -2.35 -6.55
C ARG A 40 7.08 -1.39 -7.53
N GLU A 41 7.11 -1.71 -8.82
CA GLU A 41 6.50 -0.91 -9.86
C GLU A 41 4.97 -0.95 -9.78
N ASP A 42 4.39 -2.13 -9.53
CA ASP A 42 2.94 -2.26 -9.28
C ASP A 42 2.53 -1.44 -8.06
N ILE A 43 3.29 -1.54 -6.96
CA ILE A 43 3.04 -0.76 -5.75
C ILE A 43 3.09 0.74 -6.02
N ARG A 44 4.05 1.19 -6.84
CA ARG A 44 4.17 2.61 -7.22
C ARG A 44 2.97 3.07 -8.04
N SER A 45 2.53 2.25 -9.00
CA SER A 45 1.31 2.52 -9.79
C SER A 45 0.08 2.64 -8.89
N GLN A 46 -0.02 1.80 -7.86
CA GLN A 46 -1.13 1.81 -6.90
C GLN A 46 -1.07 2.98 -5.90
N VAL A 47 0.13 3.48 -5.61
CA VAL A 47 0.33 4.75 -4.89
C VAL A 47 -0.15 5.91 -5.74
N ASP A 48 0.23 5.95 -7.02
CA ASP A 48 -0.15 7.01 -7.95
C ASP A 48 -1.67 7.00 -8.23
N ALA A 49 -2.28 5.82 -8.29
CA ALA A 49 -3.74 5.64 -8.36
C ALA A 49 -4.48 6.03 -7.07
N GLY A 50 -3.76 6.23 -5.96
CA GLY A 50 -4.34 6.61 -4.67
C GLY A 50 -4.94 5.45 -3.87
N ASN A 51 -4.69 4.21 -4.28
CA ASN A 51 -5.08 3.00 -3.56
C ASN A 51 -4.16 2.71 -2.37
N ILE A 52 -2.92 3.21 -2.41
CA ILE A 52 -1.96 3.20 -1.30
C ILE A 52 -1.57 4.63 -0.95
N LYS A 53 -1.65 5.00 0.33
CA LYS A 53 -1.38 6.36 0.80
C LYS A 53 -0.54 6.40 2.06
N ALA A 54 0.24 7.46 2.23
CA ALA A 54 0.93 7.76 3.47
C ALA A 54 -0.03 8.48 4.44
N LYS A 55 -0.25 7.91 5.62
CA LYS A 55 -0.95 8.59 6.71
C LYS A 55 -0.11 9.77 7.21
N PRO A 56 -0.74 10.91 7.54
CA PRO A 56 -0.04 12.03 8.15
C PRO A 56 0.66 11.59 9.44
N LYS A 57 1.83 12.17 9.71
CA LYS A 57 2.47 11.98 11.02
C LYS A 57 1.57 12.64 12.06
N LYS A 58 1.27 11.95 13.17
CA LYS A 58 0.71 12.63 14.33
C LYS A 58 1.77 13.61 14.83
N GLY A 59 1.44 14.89 14.78
CA GLY A 59 2.18 15.96 15.46
C GLY A 59 1.86 15.95 16.94
#